data_AF-A0A3P8JSX0-F1
#
_entry.id   AF-A0A3P8JSX0-F1
#
_cell.length_a   1.000
_cell.length_b   1.000
_cell.length_c   1.000
_cell.angle_alpha   90.00
_cell.angle_beta   90.00
_cell.angle_gamma   90.00
#
_symmetry.space_group_name_H-M   'P 1'
#
loop_
_entity.id
_entity.type
_entity.pdbx_description
1 polymer ?
#
loop_
_entity_poly.entity_id
_entity_poly.type
_entity_poly.pdbx_seq_one_letter_code
_entity_poly.pdbx_strand_id
1 'polypeptide(L)' 'MNRAWDAWVVAGHAPVRCTVQAALMKAEYKVEIKIIAAV' A
#
# COMPACT_ATOMS: atom_id res chain seq x y z
N MET A 1 -6.20 -6.71 0.56
CA MET A 1 -5.08 -5.75 0.67
C MET A 1 -4.03 -6.28 1.66
N ASN A 2 -4.35 -6.39 2.96
CA ASN A 2 -3.37 -6.84 3.97
C ASN A 2 -2.70 -8.18 3.64
N ARG A 3 -3.45 -9.24 3.29
CA ARG A 3 -2.86 -10.54 2.92
C ARG A 3 -1.77 -10.47 1.84
N ALA A 4 -1.95 -9.60 0.83
CA ALA A 4 -0.98 -9.42 -0.24
C ALA A 4 0.20 -8.56 0.24
N TRP A 5 -0.07 -7.54 1.05
CA TRP A 5 0.95 -6.69 1.67
C TRP A 5 1.87 -7.48 2.61
N ASP A 6 1.30 -8.31 3.48
CA ASP A 6 2.02 -9.07 4.50
C ASP A 6 2.93 -10.15 3.89
N ALA A 7 2.54 -10.70 2.73
CA ALA A 7 3.37 -11.65 1.99
C ALA A 7 4.52 -10.98 1.22
N TRP A 8 4.41 -9.68 0.92
CA TRP A 8 5.39 -8.93 0.13
C TRP A 8 6.38 -8.14 0.99
N VAL A 9 5.94 -7.64 2.14
CA VAL A 9 6.77 -6.79 3.00
C VAL A 9 7.93 -7.58 3.60
N VAL A 10 9.12 -6.97 3.60
CA VAL A 10 10.31 -7.55 4.23
C VAL A 10 10.18 -7.40 5.74
N ALA A 11 10.26 -8.53 6.46
CA ALA A 11 10.22 -8.53 7.93
C ALA A 11 11.36 -7.67 8.50
N GLY A 12 11.04 -6.81 9.48
CA GLY A 12 12.00 -5.88 10.10
C GLY A 12 12.29 -4.61 9.29
N HIS A 13 11.87 -4.52 8.03
CA HIS A 13 12.04 -3.35 7.15
C HIS A 13 10.72 -2.85 6.57
N ALA A 14 9.62 -3.07 7.29
CA ALA A 14 8.30 -2.58 6.87
C ALA A 14 8.27 -1.04 6.89
N PRO A 15 7.82 -0.38 5.81
CA PRO A 15 7.67 1.08 5.81
C PRO A 15 6.53 1.50 6.74
N VAL A 16 6.62 2.72 7.28
CA VAL A 16 5.48 3.36 7.95
C VAL A 16 4.34 3.49 6.94
N ARG A 17 3.16 2.95 7.30
CA ARG A 17 2.02 2.84 6.39
C ARG A 17 0.78 3.54 6.95
N CYS A 18 0.10 4.29 6.10
CA CYS A 18 -1.26 4.79 6.34
C CYS A 18 -2.21 4.16 5.31
N THR A 19 -3.33 3.59 5.78
CA THR A 19 -4.34 2.97 4.91
C THR A 19 -5.69 3.58 5.22
N VAL A 20 -6.30 4.20 4.21
CA VAL A 20 -7.62 4.84 4.33
C VAL A 20 -8.51 4.38 3.19
N GLN A 21 -9.83 4.43 3.40
CA GLN A 21 -10.80 4.24 2.34
C GLN A 21 -11.09 5.59 1.69
N ALA A 22 -10.93 5.67 0.37
CA ALA A 22 -11.21 6.86 -0.42
C ALA A 22 -11.71 6.46 -1.81
N ALA A 23 -12.43 7.37 -2.48
CA ALA A 23 -12.77 7.22 -3.88
C ALA A 23 -11.52 7.41 -4.75
N LEU A 24 -11.31 6.53 -5.72
CA LEU A 24 -10.17 6.58 -6.65
C LEU A 24 -10.58 7.21 -7.98
N MET A 25 -9.59 7.62 -8.78
CA MET A 25 -9.81 8.31 -10.06
C MET A 25 -10.66 7.50 -11.05
N LYS A 26 -10.54 6.16 -11.03
CA LYS A 26 -11.37 5.26 -11.82
C LYS A 26 -12.09 4.26 -10.93
N ALA A 27 -13.35 3.97 -11.26
CA ALA A 27 -14.19 3.04 -10.50
C ALA A 27 -13.70 1.59 -10.53
N GLU A 28 -12.88 1.21 -11.52
CA GLU A 28 -12.29 -0.13 -11.64
C GLU A 28 -11.09 -0.35 -10.70
N TYR A 29 -10.47 0.72 -10.20
CA TYR A 29 -9.34 0.61 -9.30
C TYR A 29 -9.81 0.21 -7.91
N LYS A 30 -9.21 -0.85 -7.38
CA LYS A 30 -9.54 -1.40 -6.06
C LYS A 30 -8.59 -0.93 -4.96
N VAL A 31 -7.43 -0.38 -5.34
CA VAL A 31 -6.40 0.11 -4.42
C VAL A 31 -5.46 1.07 -5.17
N GLU A 32 -4.97 2.10 -4.47
CA GLU A 32 -3.90 2.98 -4.94
C GLU A 32 -2.82 3.04 -3.85
N ILE A 33 -1.54 3.04 -4.23
CA ILE A 33 -0.41 3.03 -3.31
C ILE A 33 0.60 4.10 -3.73
N LYS A 34 0.85 5.07 -2.84
CA LYS A 34 1.88 6.09 -3.02
C LYS A 34 3.11 5.74 -2.17
N ILE A 35 4.30 5.76 -2.77
CA ILE A 35 5.56 5.35 -2.14
C ILE A 35 6.54 6.52 -2.09
N ILE A 36 7.22 6.65 -0.94
CA ILE A 36 8.43 7.46 -0.78
C ILE A 36 9.52 6.50 -0.27
N ALA A 37 10.69 6.50 -0.90
CA ALA A 37 11.81 5.63 -0.58
C ALA A 37 13.13 6.38 -0.68
N ALA A 38 14.18 5.88 0.00
CA ALA A 38 15.55 6.34 -0.18
C ALA A 38 16.13 5.83 -1.51
N VAL A 39 17.17 6.51 -2.04
CA VAL A 39 17.92 6.11 -3.24
C VAL A 39 19.30 5.59 -2.88
#